data_AF-C3YAQ8-F1
#
_entry.id   AF-C3YAQ8-F1
#
_cell.length_a   1.000
_cell.length_b   1.000
_cell.length_c   1.000
_cell.angle_alpha   90.00
_cell.angle_beta   90.00
_cell.angle_gamma   90.00
#
_symmetry.space_group_name_H-M   'P 1'
#
loop_
_entity.id
_entity.type
_entity.pdbx_description
1 polymer ?
#
loop_
_entity_poly.entity_id
_entity_poly.type
_entity_poly.pdbx_seq_one_letter_code
_entity_poly.pdbx_strand_id
1 'polypeptide(L)' 'SDCDCSNRGLISVPQHLPTSITSLKLEDNAITSLSSSDLSRYKCLKGLYMNRNQISIVQPGAFSDL' A
#
# COMPACT_ATOMS: atom_id res chain seq x y z
N SER A 1 -5.25 10.20 9.36
CA SER A 1 -6.39 9.26 9.33
C SER A 1 -5.87 7.90 8.91
N ASP A 2 -6.36 6.85 9.55
CA ASP A 2 -5.82 5.50 9.44
C ASP A 2 -6.79 4.62 8.66
N CYS A 3 -6.29 3.83 7.72
CA CYS A 3 -7.09 2.89 6.95
C CYS A 3 -6.59 1.46 7.18
N ASP A 4 -7.46 0.63 7.74
CA ASP A 4 -7.21 -0.79 7.94
C ASP A 4 -7.76 -1.60 6.75
N CYS A 5 -6.87 -2.21 5.98
CA CYS A 5 -7.15 -3.09 4.85
C CYS A 5 -6.53 -4.49 5.00
N SER A 6 -6.25 -4.89 6.24
CA SER A 6 -5.61 -6.16 6.52
C SER A 6 -6.59 -7.33 6.36
N ASN A 7 -6.08 -8.50 5.96
CA ASN A 7 -6.85 -9.75 5.80
C ASN A 7 -8.08 -9.62 4.87
N ARG A 8 -7.90 -9.02 3.69
CA ARG A 8 -8.97 -8.82 2.70
C ARG A 8 -8.76 -9.55 1.38
N GLY A 9 -7.72 -10.38 1.28
CA GLY A 9 -7.37 -11.07 0.02
C GLY A 9 -6.97 -10.11 -1.10
N LEU A 10 -6.43 -8.94 -0.74
CA LEU A 10 -6.01 -7.95 -1.72
C LEU A 10 -4.79 -8.43 -2.49
N ILE A 11 -4.82 -8.24 -3.81
CA ILE A 11 -3.71 -8.55 -4.71
C ILE A 11 -2.95 -7.29 -5.15
N SER A 12 -3.48 -6.10 -4.83
CA SER A 12 -2.88 -4.80 -5.14
C SER A 12 -3.27 -3.77 -4.08
N VAL A 13 -2.57 -2.63 -4.06
CA VAL A 13 -2.93 -1.49 -3.21
C VAL A 13 -4.31 -0.95 -3.64
N PRO A 14 -5.29 -0.80 -2.74
CA PRO A 14 -6.59 -0.20 -3.06
C PRO A 14 -6.43 1.19 -3.67
N GLN A 15 -7.30 1.60 -4.59
CA GLN A 15 -7.22 2.92 -5.26
C GLN A 15 -8.47 3.79 -5.03
N HIS A 16 -9.39 3.35 -4.17
CA HIS A 16 -10.65 4.04 -3.86
C HIS A 16 -10.68 4.68 -2.47
N LEU A 17 -9.58 4.58 -1.70
CA LEU A 17 -9.50 5.15 -0.36
C LEU A 17 -9.36 6.69 -0.43
N PRO A 18 -9.67 7.41 0.66
CA PRO A 18 -9.40 8.85 0.74
C PRO A 18 -7.91 9.16 0.51
N THR A 19 -7.60 10.23 -0.22
CA THR A 19 -6.21 10.65 -0.48
C THR A 19 -5.52 11.25 0.75
N SER A 20 -6.30 11.63 1.76
CA SER A 20 -5.83 12.25 3.01
C SER A 20 -5.38 11.24 4.07
N ILE A 21 -5.41 9.93 3.77
CA ILE A 21 -4.93 8.91 4.73
C ILE A 21 -3.45 9.09 5.02
N THR A 22 -3.09 8.88 6.28
CA THR A 22 -1.72 8.99 6.79
C THR A 22 -1.14 7.64 7.14
N SER A 23 -1.98 6.62 7.32
CA SER A 23 -1.55 5.25 7.61
C SER A 23 -2.38 4.27 6.79
N LEU A 24 -1.72 3.32 6.12
CA LEU A 24 -2.35 2.26 5.35
C LEU A 24 -1.81 0.90 5.80
N LYS A 25 -2.72 0.07 6.30
CA LYS A 25 -2.47 -1.29 6.75
C LYS A 25 -2.94 -2.28 5.69
N LEU A 26 -2.04 -3.07 5.15
CA LEU A 26 -2.27 -4.08 4.12
C LEU A 26 -1.73 -5.44 4.57
N GLU A 27 -1.57 -5.65 5.87
CA GLU A 27 -1.11 -6.93 6.41
C GLU A 27 -1.99 -8.11 5.97
N ASP A 28 -1.40 -9.30 5.89
CA ASP A 28 -2.15 -10.54 5.67
C ASP A 28 -2.95 -10.54 4.35
N ASN A 29 -2.31 -10.11 3.26
CA ASN A 29 -2.88 -10.07 1.92
C ASN A 29 -2.00 -10.85 0.91
N ALA A 30 -2.33 -10.78 -0.39
CA ALA A 30 -1.67 -11.51 -1.46
C ALA A 30 -0.99 -10.56 -2.48
N ILE A 31 -0.51 -9.39 -2.02
CA ILE A 31 0.19 -8.44 -2.88
C ILE A 31 1.57 -9.00 -3.23
N THR A 32 1.89 -9.03 -4.52
CA THR A 32 3.12 -9.63 -5.05
C THR A 32 4.12 -8.61 -5.59
N SER A 33 3.64 -7.43 -5.99
CA SER A 33 4.46 -6.37 -6.54
C SER A 33 4.05 -4.99 -6.05
N LEU A 34 5.01 -4.08 -5.98
CA LEU A 34 4.77 -2.67 -5.69
C LEU A 34 5.46 -1.76 -6.72
N SER A 35 4.74 -0.76 -7.19
CA SER A 35 5.16 0.28 -8.14
C SER A 35 4.96 1.68 -7.58
N SER A 36 5.60 2.69 -8.17
CA SER A 36 5.40 4.08 -7.77
C SER A 36 3.94 4.52 -7.96
N SER A 37 3.29 4.04 -9.02
CA SER A 37 1.88 4.32 -9.30
C SER A 37 0.95 3.85 -8.18
N ASP A 38 1.26 2.74 -7.50
CA ASP A 38 0.40 2.16 -6.46
C ASP A 38 0.21 3.10 -5.26
N LEU A 39 1.25 3.88 -4.93
CA LEU A 39 1.28 4.79 -3.78
C LEU A 39 1.12 6.26 -4.17
N SER A 40 1.24 6.59 -5.46
CA SER A 40 1.30 7.97 -5.96
C SER A 40 0.13 8.87 -5.56
N ARG A 41 -1.06 8.31 -5.35
CA ARG A 41 -2.24 9.09 -4.92
C ARG A 41 -2.28 9.40 -3.42
N TYR A 42 -1.51 8.66 -2.62
CA TYR A 42 -1.51 8.75 -1.16
C TYR A 42 -0.41 9.69 -0.67
N LYS A 43 -0.40 10.93 -1.14
CA LYS A 43 0.65 11.94 -0.84
C LYS A 43 0.77 12.31 0.63
N CYS A 44 -0.23 11.97 1.46
CA CYS A 44 -0.21 12.20 2.90
C CYS A 44 0.25 10.98 3.71
N LEU A 45 0.58 9.87 3.04
CA LEU A 45 0.91 8.60 3.69
C LEU A 45 2.25 8.72 4.41
N LYS A 46 2.25 8.34 5.70
CA LYS A 46 3.41 8.34 6.59
C LYS A 46 3.73 6.93 7.11
N GLY A 47 2.73 6.04 7.11
CA GLY A 47 2.86 4.66 7.52
C GLY A 47 2.25 3.72 6.48
N LEU A 48 3.03 2.73 6.04
CA LEU A 48 2.60 1.67 5.15
C LEU A 48 3.02 0.32 5.74
N TYR A 49 2.05 -0.52 6.09
CA TYR A 49 2.27 -1.81 6.73
C TYR A 49 1.88 -2.92 5.76
N MET A 50 2.83 -3.75 5.33
CA MET A 50 2.60 -4.80 4.33
C MET A 50 3.14 -6.18 4.73
N ASN A 51 3.33 -6.43 6.04
CA ASN A 51 3.81 -7.75 6.49
C ASN A 51 2.82 -8.87 6.13
N ARG A 52 3.33 -10.09 5.97
CA ARG A 52 2.54 -11.26 5.56
C ARG A 52 1.80 -11.03 4.22
N ASN A 53 2.51 -10.43 3.27
CA ASN A 53 2.21 -10.45 1.85
C ASN A 53 3.21 -11.37 1.11
N GLN A 54 3.09 -11.45 -0.21
CA GLN A 54 3.95 -12.27 -1.08
C GLN A 54 4.80 -11.39 -2.00
N ILE A 55 5.22 -10.22 -1.48
CA ILE A 55 5.96 -9.22 -2.28
C ILE A 55 7.28 -9.83 -2.72
N SER A 56 7.43 -9.97 -4.03
CA SER A 56 8.63 -10.47 -4.70
C SER A 56 9.28 -9.42 -5.59
N ILE A 57 8.51 -8.38 -5.98
CA ILE A 57 8.96 -7.31 -6.86
C ILE A 57 8.67 -5.96 -6.22
N VAL A 58 9.71 -5.15 -6.06
CA VAL A 58 9.56 -3.73 -5.72
C VAL A 58 10.23 -2.95 -6.84
N GLN A 59 9.44 -2.22 -7.63
CA GLN A 59 9.97 -1.45 -8.74
C GLN A 59 10.81 -0.27 -8.22
N PRO A 60 11.83 0.17 -8.98
CA PRO A 60 12.56 1.38 -8.66
C PRO A 60 11.60 2.56 -8.48
N GLY A 61 11.77 3.31 -7.39
CA GLY A 61 10.91 4.45 -7.08
C GLY A 61 9.54 4.09 -6.49
N ALA A 62 9.26 2.82 -6.13
CA ALA A 62 7.98 2.44 -5.53
C ALA A 62 7.57 3.29 -4.31
N PHE A 63 8.54 3.84 -3.58
CA PHE A 63 8.34 4.68 -2.40
C PHE A 63 8.75 6.14 -2.61
N SER A 64 8.92 6.61 -3.85
CA SER A 64 9.40 7.99 -4.12
C SER A 64 8.43 9.08 -3.67
N ASP A 65 7.15 8.72 -3.52
CA ASP A 65 6.06 9.61 -3.10
C ASP A 65 5.72 9.50 -1.60
N LEU A 66 6.51 8.71 -0.85
CA LEU A 66 6.34 8.45 0.58
C LEU A 66 7.29 9.31 1.44
#